data_AF-A0AAP2AF45-F1
#
_entry.id   AF-A0AAP2AF45-F1
#
_cell.length_a   1.000
_cell.length_b   1.000
_cell.length_c   1.000
_cell.angle_alpha   90.00
_cell.angle_beta   90.00
_cell.angle_gamma   90.00
#
_symmetry.space_group_name_H-M   'P 1'
#
loop_
_entity.id
_entity.type
_entity.pdbx_description
1 polymer ?
#
loop_
_entity_poly.entity_id
_entity_poly.type
_entity_poly.pdbx_seq_one_letter_code
_entity_poly.pdbx_strand_id
1 'polypeptide(L)'
;MPWTETVTMQRLQFVAACLEGNLPVAEVCRRFNISRKTGYKWLARFSPDDAASLADRSRARHHQNSTPEPMVQLLLDTKQQHPLWGPEKIRQRLLNLNIIC
;
A
#
# COMPACT_ATOMS: atom_id res chain seq x y z
N MET A 1 15.28 -1.71 29.32
CA MET A 1 14.52 -0.91 28.33
C MET A 1 13.23 -1.66 28.06
N PRO A 2 12.05 -1.22 28.56
CA PRO A 2 10.81 -1.92 28.31
C PRO A 2 10.41 -1.64 26.86
N TRP A 3 10.20 -2.69 26.08
CA TRP A 3 9.88 -2.64 24.67
C TRP A 3 8.59 -1.85 24.45
N THR A 4 8.60 -0.91 23.49
CA THR A 4 7.44 -0.11 23.12
C THR A 4 6.38 -1.00 22.48
N GLU A 5 5.12 -0.86 22.89
CA GLU A 5 4.02 -1.56 22.23
C GLU A 5 3.98 -1.20 20.73
N THR A 6 3.89 -2.22 19.87
CA THR A 6 3.75 -1.98 18.44
C THR A 6 2.35 -1.45 18.13
N VAL A 7 2.21 -0.68 17.04
CA VAL A 7 0.90 -0.18 16.57
C VAL A 7 -0.11 -1.32 16.38
N THR A 8 0.34 -2.48 15.90
CA THR A 8 -0.52 -3.67 15.74
C THR A 8 -1.04 -4.18 17.09
N MET A 9 -0.20 -4.16 18.13
CA MET A 9 -0.60 -4.59 19.48
C MET A 9 -1.67 -3.67 20.07
N GLN A 10 -1.55 -2.36 19.90
CA GLN A 10 -2.59 -1.40 20.31
C GLN A 10 -3.91 -1.61 19.57
N ARG A 11 -3.85 -1.95 18.28
CA ARG A 11 -5.04 -2.29 17.48
C ARG A 11 -5.69 -3.59 17.96
N LEU A 12 -4.90 -4.60 18.34
CA LEU A 12 -5.40 -5.85 18.92
C LEU A 12 -6.08 -5.60 20.27
N GLN A 13 -5.49 -4.78 21.15
CA GLN A 13 -6.11 -4.38 22.42
C GLN A 13 -7.46 -3.68 22.21
N PHE A 14 -7.55 -2.79 21.20
CA PHE A 14 -8.81 -2.16 20.83
C PHE A 14 -9.87 -3.20 20.42
N VAL A 15 -9.50 -4.15 19.55
CA VAL A 15 -10.43 -5.18 19.09
C VAL A 15 -10.86 -6.08 20.24
N ALA A 16 -9.94 -6.51 21.11
CA ALA A 16 -10.25 -7.30 22.29
C ALA A 16 -11.27 -6.58 23.20
N ALA A 17 -11.05 -5.30 23.50
CA ALA A 17 -11.96 -4.49 24.30
C ALA A 17 -13.36 -4.35 23.65
N CYS A 18 -13.45 -4.30 22.32
CA CYS A 18 -14.73 -4.33 21.62
C CYS A 18 -15.42 -5.71 21.71
N LEU A 19 -14.67 -6.80 21.62
CA LEU A 19 -15.20 -8.17 21.67
C LEU A 19 -15.66 -8.57 23.08
N GLU A 20 -15.04 -8.03 24.14
CA GLU A 20 -15.51 -8.20 25.52
C GLU A 20 -16.96 -7.69 25.72
N GLY A 21 -17.42 -6.73 24.92
CA GLY A 21 -18.80 -6.24 24.96
C GLY A 21 -19.16 -5.41 26.20
N ASN A 22 -18.21 -5.12 27.09
CA ASN A 22 -18.41 -4.33 28.31
C ASN A 22 -18.85 -2.89 28.04
N LEU A 23 -18.49 -2.34 26.88
CA LEU A 23 -18.80 -0.96 26.48
C LEU A 23 -19.26 -0.91 25.03
N PRO A 24 -20.12 0.06 24.67
CA PRO A 24 -20.44 0.33 23.28
C PRO A 24 -19.17 0.66 22.49
N VAL A 25 -19.08 0.22 21.22
CA VAL A 25 -17.92 0.47 20.33
C VAL A 25 -17.55 1.96 20.28
N ALA A 26 -18.55 2.86 20.34
CA ALA A 26 -18.33 4.31 20.36
C ALA A 26 -17.51 4.77 21.57
N GLU A 27 -17.73 4.15 22.74
CA GLU A 27 -17.00 4.47 23.97
C GLU A 27 -15.58 3.89 23.94
N VAL A 28 -15.41 2.66 23.43
CA VAL A 28 -14.08 2.08 23.21
C VAL A 28 -13.27 2.96 22.23
N CYS A 29 -13.87 3.44 21.15
CA CYS A 29 -13.21 4.37 20.22
C CYS A 29 -12.73 5.65 20.92
N ARG A 30 -13.52 6.22 21.84
CA ARG A 30 -13.12 7.39 22.63
C ARG A 30 -11.92 7.10 23.53
N ARG A 31 -11.93 5.97 24.23
CA ARG A 31 -10.81 5.56 25.13
C ARG A 31 -9.50 5.35 24.37
N PHE A 32 -9.58 4.79 23.17
CA PHE A 32 -8.42 4.59 22.30
C PHE A 32 -8.07 5.82 21.44
N ASN A 33 -8.76 6.96 21.62
CA ASN A 33 -8.57 8.20 20.88
C ASN A 33 -8.61 8.03 19.34
N ILE A 34 -9.53 7.20 18.85
CA ILE A 34 -9.75 6.98 17.41
C ILE A 34 -11.15 7.38 16.99
N SER A 35 -11.31 7.70 15.70
CA SER A 35 -12.63 7.91 15.13
C SER A 35 -13.42 6.59 15.08
N ARG A 36 -14.76 6.66 15.22
CA ARG A 36 -15.65 5.50 15.03
C ARG A 36 -15.43 4.81 13.67
N LYS A 37 -15.17 5.59 12.62
CA LYS A 37 -14.87 5.08 11.26
C LYS A 37 -13.62 4.19 11.27
N THR A 38 -12.58 4.58 11.99
CA THR A 38 -11.35 3.78 12.15
C THR A 38 -11.65 2.51 12.94
N GLY A 39 -12.40 2.63 14.05
CA GLY A 39 -12.77 1.48 14.89
C GLY A 39 -13.54 0.41 14.11
N TYR A 40 -14.61 0.79 13.42
CA TYR A 40 -15.39 -0.15 12.59
C TYR A 40 -14.55 -0.76 11.46
N LYS A 41 -13.64 0.01 10.86
CA LYS A 41 -12.72 -0.51 9.84
C LYS A 41 -11.77 -1.58 10.40
N TRP A 42 -11.29 -1.43 11.63
CA TRP A 42 -10.45 -2.44 12.27
C TRP A 42 -11.24 -3.68 12.64
N LEU A 43 -12.44 -3.53 13.19
CA LEU A 43 -13.34 -4.67 13.47
C LEU A 43 -13.68 -5.47 12.21
N ALA A 44 -13.98 -4.79 11.10
CA ALA A 44 -14.27 -5.46 9.83
C ALA A 44 -13.05 -6.15 9.19
N ARG A 45 -11.83 -5.80 9.61
CA ARG A 45 -10.58 -6.39 9.09
C ARG A 45 -10.05 -7.51 9.96
N PHE A 46 -10.37 -7.50 11.24
CA PHE A 46 -9.81 -8.43 12.21
C PHE A 46 -10.17 -9.87 11.83
N SER A 47 -9.15 -10.71 11.85
CA SER A 47 -9.27 -12.16 11.77
C SER A 47 -8.60 -12.77 12.99
N PRO A 48 -9.28 -13.61 13.79
CA PRO A 48 -8.69 -14.25 14.96
C PRO A 48 -7.52 -15.18 14.59
N ASP A 49 -7.53 -15.75 13.38
CA ASP A 49 -6.49 -16.66 12.88
C ASP A 49 -5.29 -15.93 12.26
N ASP A 50 -5.36 -14.60 12.12
CA ASP A 50 -4.31 -13.79 11.50
C ASP A 50 -4.06 -12.49 12.28
N ALA A 51 -3.01 -12.50 13.10
CA ALA A 51 -2.57 -11.33 13.84
C ALA A 51 -2.11 -10.16 12.93
N ALA A 52 -1.70 -10.44 11.69
CA ALA A 52 -1.34 -9.43 10.70
C ALA A 52 -2.55 -8.78 10.02
N SER A 53 -3.78 -9.26 10.29
CA SER A 53 -5.02 -8.69 9.74
C SER A 53 -5.21 -7.19 10.05
N LEU A 54 -4.62 -6.73 11.16
CA LEU A 54 -4.61 -5.33 11.61
C LEU A 54 -3.35 -4.55 11.22
N ALA A 55 -2.39 -5.16 10.51
CA ALA A 55 -1.22 -4.47 10.01
C ALA A 55 -1.59 -3.41 8.95
N ASP A 56 -0.67 -2.48 8.71
CA ASP A 56 -0.84 -1.52 7.63
C ASP A 56 -0.83 -2.24 6.28
N ARG A 57 -1.90 -2.04 5.50
CA ARG A 57 -1.98 -2.51 4.12
C ARG A 57 -1.27 -1.53 3.19
N SER A 58 -0.80 -2.04 2.06
CA SER A 58 -0.22 -1.21 1.00
C SER A 58 -1.14 -0.04 0.64
N ARG A 59 -0.54 1.15 0.50
CA ARG A 59 -1.22 2.36 -0.01
C ARG A 59 -1.06 2.51 -1.52
N ALA A 60 -0.37 1.57 -2.17
CA ALA A 60 -0.16 1.61 -3.61
C ALA A 60 -1.48 1.39 -4.35
N ARG A 61 -1.62 2.00 -5.53
CA ARG A 61 -2.73 1.72 -6.44
C ARG A 61 -2.71 0.25 -6.85
N HIS A 62 -3.87 -0.39 -6.88
CA HIS A 62 -4.01 -1.79 -7.31
C HIS A 62 -3.61 -2.01 -8.77
N HIS A 63 -3.86 -1.03 -9.63
CA HIS A 63 -3.39 -1.01 -11.01
C HIS A 63 -2.34 0.08 -11.16
N GLN A 64 -1.13 -0.34 -11.53
CA GLN A 64 -0.08 0.55 -11.96
C GLN A 64 -0.09 0.53 -13.49
N ASN A 65 -0.15 1.71 -14.10
CA ASN A 65 0.11 1.85 -15.54
C ASN A 65 1.62 1.67 -15.74
N SER A 66 2.05 0.43 -15.72
CA SER A 66 3.44 0.06 -15.98
C SER A 66 3.65 -0.06 -17.48
N THR A 67 4.79 0.44 -17.94
CA THR A 67 5.23 0.23 -19.32
C THR A 67 5.40 -1.29 -19.55
N PRO A 68 4.85 -1.86 -20.63
CA PRO A 68 5.01 -3.28 -20.93
C PRO A 68 6.49 -3.68 -21.00
N GLU A 69 6.84 -4.85 -20.47
CA GLU A 69 8.23 -5.33 -20.42
C GLU A 69 8.98 -5.24 -21.77
N PRO A 70 8.38 -5.60 -22.92
CA PRO A 70 9.06 -5.47 -24.21
C PRO A 70 9.45 -4.03 -24.55
N MET A 71 8.63 -3.07 -24.13
CA MET A 71 8.88 -1.64 -24.33
C MET A 71 9.99 -1.14 -23.41
N VAL A 72 10.06 -1.64 -22.17
CA VAL A 72 11.15 -1.35 -21.24
C VAL A 72 12.49 -1.86 -21.81
N GLN A 73 12.53 -3.10 -22.29
CA GLN A 73 13.73 -3.67 -22.89
C GLN A 73 14.18 -2.87 -24.11
N LEU A 74 13.25 -2.51 -25.00
CA LEU A 74 13.57 -1.69 -26.16
C LEU A 74 14.12 -0.30 -25.80
N LEU A 75 13.58 0.34 -24.75
CA LEU A 75 14.09 1.60 -24.22
C LEU A 75 15.53 1.44 -23.71
N LEU A 76 15.81 0.36 -22.97
CA LEU A 76 17.13 0.06 -22.45
C LEU A 76 18.13 -0.21 -23.58
N ASP A 77 17.78 -1.05 -24.55
CA ASP A 77 18.62 -1.37 -25.71
C ASP A 77 18.93 -0.12 -26.52
N THR A 78 17.93 0.72 -26.78
CA THR A 78 18.12 1.98 -27.52
C THR A 78 19.04 2.92 -26.74
N LYS A 79 18.92 2.98 -25.41
CA LYS A 79 19.80 3.79 -24.56
C LYS A 79 21.23 3.25 -24.54
N GLN A 80 21.42 1.93 -24.55
CA GLN A 80 22.74 1.31 -24.62
C GLN A 80 23.42 1.55 -25.99
N GLN A 81 22.67 1.43 -27.09
CA GLN A 81 23.17 1.71 -28.44
C GLN A 81 23.49 3.19 -28.64
N HIS A 82 22.78 4.08 -27.95
CA HIS A 82 22.97 5.53 -28.04
C HIS A 82 23.10 6.20 -26.65
N PRO A 83 24.24 6.03 -25.95
CA PRO A 83 24.40 6.52 -24.57
C PRO A 83 24.23 8.03 -24.43
N LEU A 84 24.65 8.80 -25.44
CA LEU A 84 24.56 10.27 -25.47
C LEU A 84 23.14 10.79 -25.77
N TRP A 85 22.20 9.92 -26.15
CA TRP A 85 20.84 10.36 -26.46
C TRP A 85 20.03 10.61 -25.18
N GLY A 86 19.42 11.79 -25.12
CA GLY A 86 18.43 12.12 -24.12
C GLY A 86 17.09 11.41 -24.37
N PRO A 87 16.17 11.43 -23.39
CA PRO A 87 14.89 10.75 -23.45
C PRO A 87 14.02 11.19 -24.65
N GLU A 88 14.09 12.46 -25.07
CA GLU A 88 13.35 12.95 -26.23
C GLU A 88 13.81 12.31 -27.54
N LYS A 89 15.12 12.17 -27.75
CA LYS A 89 15.67 11.53 -28.95
C LYS A 89 15.33 10.05 -29.01
N ILE A 90 15.37 9.38 -27.86
CA ILE A 90 14.95 7.99 -27.74
C ILE A 90 13.46 7.85 -28.06
N ARG A 91 12.60 8.71 -27.48
CA ARG A 91 11.16 8.72 -27.79
C ARG A 91 10.90 8.95 -29.29
N GLN A 92 11.54 9.93 -29.91
CA GLN A 92 11.40 10.21 -31.33
C GLN A 92 11.86 9.02 -32.19
N ARG A 93 12.96 8.37 -31.83
CA ARG A 93 13.42 7.15 -32.51
C ARG A 93 12.38 6.05 -32.45
N LEU A 94 11.77 5.81 -31.30
CA LEU A 94 10.78 4.74 -31.11
C LEU A 94 9.44 5.04 -31.79
N LEU A 95 9.03 6.32 -31.83
CA LEU A 95 7.87 6.77 -32.63
C LEU A 95 8.12 6.59 -34.13
N ASN A 96 9.30 6.96 -34.62
CA ASN A 96 9.65 6.81 -36.04
C ASN A 96 9.73 5.35 -36.50
N LEU A 97 9.93 4.42 -35.58
CA LEU A 97 9.90 2.98 -35.85
C LEU A 97 8.47 2.39 -35.74
N ASN A 98 7.45 3.22 -35.49
CA ASN A 98 6.06 2.80 -35.24
C ASN A 98 5.90 1.84 -34.04
N ILE A 99 6.82 1.87 -33.08
CA ILE A 99 6.82 0.93 -31.94
C ILE A 99 6.01 1.49 -30.76
N ILE A 100 5.68 2.78 -30.77
CA ILE A 100 4.88 3.44 -29.74
C ILE A 100 3.75 4.23 -30.40
N CYS A 101 2.52 4.11 -29.89
CA CYS A 101 1.38 4.96 -30.23
C CYS A 101 1.31 6.19 -29.30
#